data_AF-A0A6A5F4U6-F1
#
_entry.id   AF-A0A6A5F4U6-F1
#
_cell.length_a   1.000
_cell.length_b   1.000
_cell.length_c   1.000
_cell.angle_alpha   90.00
_cell.angle_beta   90.00
_cell.angle_gamma   90.00
#
_symmetry.space_group_name_H-M   'P 1'
#
loop_
_entity.id
_entity.type
_entity.pdbx_description
1 polymer ?
#
loop_
_entity_poly.entity_id
_entity_poly.type
_entity_poly.pdbx_seq_one_letter_code
_entity_poly.pdbx_strand_id
1 'polypeptide(L)'
;MATNCPTRPSETEHPVPRNVTVQQEMTRSFPGYFKSNFSRGKKRCLTATKHLVKTSKTMALNFYLLPKNTSHTPLPTEELELLQAGMGRQTVSLPEDGDHTEISKLLTNTFPKMEDLCGGWLLHKATGGSGRRKLTFIPQEAEGYSVKALRAASAGGKATFYIVPL
;
A
#
# COMPACT_ATOMS: atom_id res chain seq x y z
N MET A 1 -51.77 -5.59 60.19
CA MET A 1 -50.39 -5.28 59.75
C MET A 1 -49.69 -6.61 59.55
N ALA A 2 -49.42 -6.98 58.31
CA ALA A 2 -48.80 -8.26 57.94
C ALA A 2 -47.40 -7.96 57.38
N THR A 3 -46.37 -8.64 57.89
CA THR A 3 -45.04 -8.64 57.26
C THR A 3 -44.45 -10.03 57.34
N ASN A 4 -44.40 -10.66 56.16
CA ASN A 4 -43.78 -11.92 55.82
C ASN A 4 -42.24 -11.86 55.95
N CYS A 5 -41.60 -12.99 56.29
CA CYS A 5 -40.22 -13.35 55.91
C CYS A 5 -40.06 -13.27 54.37
N PRO A 6 -38.87 -13.11 53.72
CA PRO A 6 -37.66 -13.94 53.93
C PRO A 6 -36.30 -13.27 53.54
N THR A 7 -35.18 -14.03 53.56
CA THR A 7 -34.26 -14.25 52.39
C THR A 7 -32.76 -14.34 52.75
N ARG A 8 -32.20 -15.46 52.26
CA ARG A 8 -30.83 -15.96 52.05
C ARG A 8 -29.72 -14.91 51.74
N PRO A 9 -28.46 -15.16 52.15
CA PRO A 9 -27.33 -14.28 51.83
C PRO A 9 -26.92 -14.34 50.35
N SER A 10 -26.48 -13.19 49.87
CA SER A 10 -25.97 -12.85 48.53
C SER A 10 -24.65 -13.53 48.20
N GLU A 11 -24.63 -14.33 47.13
CA GLU A 11 -23.40 -14.77 46.46
C GLU A 11 -22.89 -13.67 45.53
N THR A 12 -21.65 -13.26 45.76
CA THR A 12 -20.85 -12.42 44.86
C THR A 12 -20.52 -13.23 43.61
N GLU A 13 -21.20 -12.98 42.49
CA GLU A 13 -20.83 -13.56 41.20
C GLU A 13 -19.46 -13.03 40.74
N HIS A 14 -18.45 -13.89 40.78
CA HIS A 14 -17.30 -13.80 39.88
C HIS A 14 -17.73 -14.35 38.51
N PRO A 15 -17.33 -13.72 37.39
CA PRO A 15 -17.69 -14.21 36.07
C PRO A 15 -17.05 -15.59 35.86
N VAL A 16 -17.90 -16.60 35.75
CA VAL A 16 -17.55 -17.98 35.37
C VAL A 16 -16.65 -17.95 34.14
N PRO A 17 -15.45 -18.58 34.17
CA PRO A 17 -14.65 -18.71 32.96
C PRO A 17 -15.45 -19.56 31.98
N ARG A 18 -15.94 -18.93 30.90
CA ARG A 18 -16.54 -19.67 29.79
C ARG A 18 -15.48 -20.68 29.34
N ASN A 19 -15.81 -21.97 29.39
CA ASN A 19 -15.02 -23.02 28.76
C ASN A 19 -15.09 -22.80 27.24
N VAL A 20 -14.31 -21.85 26.74
CA VAL A 20 -14.08 -21.66 25.31
C VAL A 20 -13.22 -22.84 24.89
N THR A 21 -13.76 -23.68 24.01
CA THR A 21 -12.97 -24.83 23.54
C THR A 21 -11.75 -24.30 22.79
N VAL A 22 -10.64 -25.04 22.86
CA VAL A 22 -9.40 -24.67 22.14
C VAL A 22 -9.70 -24.41 20.65
N GLN A 23 -10.63 -25.16 20.06
CA GLN A 23 -11.10 -24.95 18.68
C GLN A 23 -11.73 -23.56 18.46
N GLN A 24 -12.51 -23.08 19.42
CA GLN A 24 -13.18 -21.79 19.37
C GLN A 24 -12.18 -20.63 19.55
N GLU A 25 -11.17 -20.82 20.41
CA GLU A 25 -10.05 -19.88 20.53
C GLU A 25 -9.18 -19.85 19.26
N MET A 26 -8.83 -21.02 18.73
CA MET A 26 -8.07 -21.15 17.47
C MET A 26 -8.82 -20.53 16.28
N THR A 27 -10.15 -20.67 16.23
CA THR A 27 -10.99 -20.03 15.21
C THR A 27 -10.97 -18.50 15.35
N ARG A 28 -10.94 -17.98 16.56
CA ARG A 28 -10.91 -16.53 16.82
C ARG A 28 -9.54 -15.93 16.50
N SER A 29 -8.46 -16.60 16.90
CA SER A 29 -7.09 -16.13 16.72
C SER A 29 -6.58 -16.34 15.29
N PHE A 30 -7.07 -17.36 14.58
CA PHE A 30 -6.64 -17.67 13.22
C PHE A 30 -7.83 -17.88 12.26
N PRO A 31 -8.61 -16.81 11.94
CA PRO A 31 -9.83 -16.92 11.14
C PRO A 31 -9.62 -17.47 9.72
N GLY A 32 -8.40 -17.37 9.18
CA GLY A 32 -8.05 -17.87 7.85
C GLY A 32 -7.76 -19.37 7.80
N TYR A 33 -7.34 -19.97 8.92
CA TYR A 33 -6.89 -21.36 9.02
C TYR A 33 -7.99 -22.30 9.51
N PHE A 34 -8.78 -21.88 10.50
CA PHE A 34 -9.86 -22.68 11.09
C PHE A 34 -11.21 -22.29 10.47
N LYS A 35 -11.39 -22.64 9.20
CA LYS A 35 -12.67 -22.45 8.51
C LYS A 35 -13.62 -23.57 8.92
N SER A 36 -14.49 -23.30 9.90
CA SER A 36 -15.71 -24.11 10.06
C SER A 36 -16.51 -24.05 8.75
N ASN A 37 -17.08 -25.17 8.33
CA ASN A 37 -17.69 -25.39 7.00
C ASN A 37 -18.97 -24.59 6.71
N PHE A 38 -19.09 -23.36 7.20
CA PHE A 38 -20.10 -22.40 6.75
C PHE A 38 -19.69 -21.82 5.40
N SER A 39 -20.18 -22.51 4.36
CA SER A 39 -20.58 -21.98 3.05
C SER A 39 -19.60 -21.09 2.27
N ARG A 40 -19.33 -21.52 1.03
CA ARG A 40 -18.79 -20.70 -0.07
C ARG A 40 -19.72 -19.51 -0.33
N GLY A 41 -19.58 -18.45 0.46
CA GLY A 41 -20.20 -17.16 0.26
C GLY A 41 -19.10 -16.11 0.22
N LYS A 42 -18.80 -15.62 -0.98
CA LYS A 42 -17.86 -14.53 -1.23
C LYS A 42 -18.30 -13.31 -0.41
N LYS A 43 -17.72 -13.12 0.78
CA LYS A 43 -17.97 -11.93 1.61
C LYS A 43 -17.45 -10.73 0.83
N ARG A 44 -18.38 -9.98 0.22
CA ARG A 44 -18.10 -8.66 -0.32
C ARG A 44 -17.80 -7.78 0.87
N CYS A 45 -16.61 -7.22 0.91
CA CYS A 45 -16.30 -6.12 1.80
C CYS A 45 -17.23 -4.97 1.40
N LEU A 46 -18.23 -4.66 2.23
CA LEU A 46 -19.00 -3.43 2.09
C LEU A 46 -18.27 -2.35 2.88
N THR A 47 -17.31 -1.69 2.23
CA THR A 47 -16.84 -0.39 2.71
C THR A 47 -17.88 0.66 2.34
N ALA A 48 -18.45 1.26 3.37
CA ALA A 48 -19.40 2.35 3.29
C ALA A 48 -18.70 3.63 2.83
N THR A 49 -19.12 4.18 1.69
CA THR A 49 -19.68 5.54 1.48
C THR A 49 -19.54 5.88 0.00
N LYS A 50 -20.69 6.06 -0.66
CA LYS A 50 -20.77 6.57 -2.02
C LYS A 50 -20.54 8.07 -1.95
N HIS A 51 -19.31 8.52 -2.15
CA HIS A 51 -19.09 9.86 -2.65
C HIS A 51 -19.03 9.74 -4.17
N LEU A 52 -20.03 10.29 -4.88
CA LEU A 52 -20.00 10.43 -6.33
C LEU A 52 -18.97 11.50 -6.68
N VAL A 53 -17.70 11.16 -6.52
CA VAL A 53 -16.60 11.85 -7.19
C VAL A 53 -16.57 11.25 -8.58
N LYS A 54 -16.49 12.09 -9.61
CA LYS A 54 -16.20 11.67 -10.99
C LYS A 54 -15.11 10.59 -10.89
N THR A 55 -15.45 9.32 -11.11
CA THR A 55 -14.50 8.21 -10.90
C THR A 55 -13.57 8.21 -12.09
N SER A 56 -12.67 9.19 -12.14
CA SER A 56 -11.53 9.20 -13.05
C SER A 56 -10.78 7.91 -12.80
N LYS A 57 -10.66 7.10 -13.84
CA LYS A 57 -9.98 5.83 -13.79
C LYS A 57 -8.55 6.06 -13.32
N THR A 58 -8.11 5.31 -12.31
CA THR A 58 -6.76 5.41 -11.76
C THR A 58 -5.92 4.22 -12.18
N MET A 59 -4.62 4.43 -12.34
CA MET A 59 -3.63 3.40 -12.60
C MET A 59 -2.60 3.35 -11.47
N ALA A 60 -2.39 2.16 -10.92
CA ALA A 60 -1.34 1.92 -9.94
C ALA A 60 0.00 1.66 -10.66
N LEU A 61 1.02 2.46 -10.33
CA LEU A 61 2.38 2.32 -10.84
C LEU A 61 3.37 2.19 -9.68
N ASN A 62 4.46 1.44 -9.90
CA ASN A 62 5.50 1.27 -8.89
C ASN A 62 6.60 2.30 -9.10
N PHE A 63 6.95 2.99 -8.03
CA PHE A 63 8.01 4.00 -7.98
C PHE A 63 9.04 3.62 -6.92
N TYR A 64 10.26 4.10 -7.09
CA TYR A 64 11.38 3.88 -6.19
C TYR A 64 12.23 5.14 -6.18
N LEU A 65 12.48 5.73 -5.02
CA LEU A 65 13.31 6.92 -4.91
C LEU A 65 14.78 6.54 -4.68
N LEU A 66 15.68 7.01 -5.55
CA LEU A 66 17.11 6.79 -5.40
C LEU A 66 17.75 7.93 -4.59
N PRO A 67 18.66 7.64 -3.66
CA PRO A 67 19.34 8.66 -2.86
C PRO A 67 20.36 9.49 -3.66
N LYS A 68 20.82 8.96 -4.79
CA LYS A 68 21.80 9.58 -5.67
C LYS A 68 21.58 9.13 -7.10
N ASN A 69 22.16 9.84 -8.05
CA ASN A 69 22.14 9.45 -9.45
C ASN A 69 22.99 8.19 -9.66
N THR A 70 22.32 7.05 -9.87
CA THR A 70 22.97 5.77 -10.17
C THR A 70 22.56 5.27 -11.55
N SER A 71 23.49 4.57 -12.21
CA SER A 71 23.24 3.95 -13.52
C SER A 71 22.63 2.55 -13.42
N HIS A 72 22.48 2.00 -12.21
CA HIS A 72 22.01 0.63 -11.98
C HIS A 72 20.97 0.56 -10.86
N THR A 73 20.14 -0.48 -10.91
CA THR A 73 19.19 -0.81 -9.84
C THR A 73 19.91 -1.03 -8.51
N PRO A 74 19.26 -0.72 -7.37
CA PRO A 74 19.83 -0.97 -6.05
C PRO A 74 20.06 -2.46 -5.82
N LEU A 75 21.00 -2.78 -4.93
CA LEU A 75 21.22 -4.14 -4.44
C LEU A 75 20.12 -4.53 -3.44
N PRO A 76 19.84 -5.83 -3.23
CA PRO A 76 18.82 -6.27 -2.28
C PRO A 76 19.02 -5.72 -0.86
N THR A 77 20.28 -5.56 -0.41
CA THR A 77 20.59 -4.95 0.88
C THR A 77 20.20 -3.47 0.92
N GLU A 78 20.55 -2.72 -0.13
CA GLU A 78 20.18 -1.31 -0.27
C GLU A 78 18.66 -1.14 -0.40
N GLU A 79 17.97 -2.09 -1.04
CA GLU A 79 16.51 -2.07 -1.16
C GLU A 79 15.81 -2.08 0.20
N LEU A 80 16.30 -2.91 1.12
CA LEU A 80 15.74 -3.01 2.46
C LEU A 80 15.98 -1.73 3.27
N GLU A 81 17.21 -1.20 3.24
CA GLU A 81 17.56 0.05 3.92
C GLU A 81 16.72 1.23 3.40
N LEU A 82 16.60 1.34 2.08
CA LEU A 82 15.81 2.40 1.45
C LEU A 82 14.31 2.24 1.75
N LEU A 83 13.79 1.01 1.83
CA LEU A 83 12.41 0.78 2.26
C LEU A 83 12.17 1.25 3.70
N GLN A 84 13.06 0.89 4.63
CA GLN A 84 12.99 1.35 6.03
C GLN A 84 13.09 2.88 6.12
N ALA A 85 13.86 3.49 5.23
CA ALA A 85 14.05 4.94 5.14
C ALA A 85 12.90 5.67 4.39
N GLY A 86 11.86 4.95 3.93
CA GLY A 86 10.72 5.51 3.20
C GLY A 86 10.99 5.86 1.73
N MET A 87 12.11 5.41 1.16
CA MET A 87 12.55 5.67 -0.22
C MET A 87 12.44 4.44 -1.12
N GLY A 88 12.15 3.27 -0.54
CA GLY A 88 12.03 2.00 -1.26
C GLY A 88 10.82 1.95 -2.21
N ARG A 89 10.57 0.78 -2.78
CA ARG A 89 9.49 0.60 -3.76
C ARG A 89 8.12 0.92 -3.15
N GLN A 90 7.43 1.91 -3.72
CA GLN A 90 6.06 2.27 -3.37
C GLN A 90 5.13 2.17 -4.57
N THR A 91 3.88 1.79 -4.34
CA THR A 91 2.84 1.78 -5.37
C THR A 91 2.00 3.05 -5.24
N VAL A 92 1.97 3.86 -6.30
CA VAL A 92 1.23 5.13 -6.36
C VAL A 92 0.07 5.01 -7.34
N SER A 93 -1.13 5.38 -6.90
CA SER A 93 -2.33 5.43 -7.74
C SER A 93 -2.43 6.79 -8.42
N LEU A 94 -2.21 6.83 -9.73
CA LEU A 94 -2.25 8.05 -10.53
C LEU A 94 -3.55 8.14 -11.34
N PRO A 95 -4.17 9.32 -11.51
CA PRO A 95 -5.33 9.49 -12.39
C PRO A 95 -4.91 9.29 -13.87
N GLU A 96 -5.74 8.62 -14.68
CA GLU A 96 -5.39 8.25 -16.08
C GLU A 96 -5.11 9.46 -16.98
N ASP A 97 -5.73 10.60 -16.69
CA ASP A 97 -5.51 11.88 -17.38
C ASP A 97 -4.57 12.82 -16.62
N GLY A 98 -3.81 12.30 -15.65
CA GLY A 98 -2.89 13.10 -14.83
C GLY A 98 -1.71 13.65 -15.62
N ASP A 99 -1.39 14.92 -15.32
CA ASP A 99 -0.27 15.65 -15.89
C ASP A 99 0.99 15.56 -15.01
N HIS A 100 2.07 16.21 -15.45
CA HIS A 100 3.33 16.24 -14.72
C HIS A 100 3.19 16.85 -13.31
N THR A 101 2.32 17.85 -13.14
CA THR A 101 2.13 18.54 -11.85
C THR A 101 1.41 17.65 -10.85
N GLU A 102 0.39 16.91 -11.29
CA GLU A 102 -0.34 15.94 -10.47
C GLU A 102 0.57 14.78 -10.09
N ILE A 103 1.33 14.24 -11.05
CA ILE A 103 2.33 13.19 -10.77
C ILE A 103 3.33 13.70 -9.73
N SER A 104 3.87 14.90 -9.91
CA SER A 104 4.85 15.49 -8.97
C SER A 104 4.28 15.65 -7.57
N LYS A 105 3.04 16.13 -7.44
CA LYS A 105 2.36 16.24 -6.14
C LYS A 105 2.18 14.86 -5.48
N LEU A 106 1.72 13.87 -6.23
CA LEU A 106 1.53 12.50 -5.74
C LEU A 106 2.86 11.85 -5.31
N LEU A 107 3.93 12.06 -6.07
CA LEU A 107 5.25 11.55 -5.70
C LEU A 107 5.81 12.22 -4.46
N THR A 108 5.69 13.54 -4.33
CA THR A 108 6.14 14.30 -3.14
C THR A 108 5.39 13.85 -1.88
N ASN A 109 4.08 13.66 -1.99
CA ASN A 109 3.27 13.13 -0.88
C ASN A 109 3.66 11.68 -0.50
N THR A 110 4.09 10.87 -1.48
CA THR A 110 4.49 9.47 -1.24
C THR A 110 5.90 9.38 -0.67
N PHE A 111 6.78 10.25 -1.12
CA PHE A 111 8.19 10.29 -0.75
C PHE A 111 8.53 11.68 -0.19
N PRO A 112 8.32 11.92 1.12
CA PRO A 112 8.60 13.23 1.73
C PRO A 112 10.03 13.72 1.51
N LYS A 113 10.99 12.78 1.40
CA LYS A 113 12.40 13.06 1.09
C LYS A 113 12.64 13.64 -0.30
N MET A 114 11.63 13.70 -1.16
CA MET A 114 11.71 14.41 -2.43
C MET A 114 11.68 15.94 -2.28
N GLU A 115 11.11 16.47 -1.19
CA GLU A 115 11.04 17.92 -0.97
C GLU A 115 12.44 18.55 -0.84
N ASP A 116 13.39 17.78 -0.31
CA ASP A 116 14.79 18.19 -0.14
C ASP A 116 15.58 18.18 -1.46
N LEU A 117 15.01 17.68 -2.56
CA LEU A 117 15.69 17.62 -3.86
C LEU A 117 15.74 18.99 -4.52
N CYS A 118 16.91 19.61 -4.51
CA CYS A 118 17.19 20.81 -5.31
C CYS A 118 17.46 20.42 -6.77
N GLY A 119 16.75 21.06 -7.73
CA GLY A 119 17.05 20.89 -9.17
C GLY A 119 16.13 19.93 -9.93
N GLY A 120 15.16 19.28 -9.26
CA GLY A 120 14.16 18.42 -9.89
C GLY A 120 14.56 16.93 -9.94
N TRP A 121 13.83 16.15 -10.73
CA TRP A 121 14.00 14.71 -10.82
C TRP A 121 13.65 14.16 -12.21
N LEU A 122 14.26 13.03 -12.55
CA LEU A 122 13.98 12.27 -13.77
C LEU A 122 13.48 10.87 -13.44
N LEU A 123 12.72 10.25 -14.35
CA LEU A 123 12.32 8.86 -14.25
C LEU A 123 13.16 7.97 -15.12
N HIS A 124 13.66 6.90 -14.51
CA HIS A 124 14.37 5.84 -15.18
C HIS A 124 13.57 4.55 -15.06
N LYS A 125 13.78 3.61 -15.98
CA LYS A 125 13.33 2.23 -15.85
C LYS A 125 14.51 1.27 -15.93
N ALA A 126 14.39 0.12 -15.29
CA ALA A 126 15.36 -0.94 -15.46
C ALA A 126 15.24 -1.59 -16.84
N THR A 127 16.37 -1.92 -17.46
CA THR A 127 16.41 -2.80 -18.63
C THR A 127 15.97 -4.22 -18.27
N GLY A 128 15.62 -5.04 -19.26
CA GLY A 128 15.30 -6.46 -19.05
C GLY A 128 16.49 -7.27 -18.50
N GLY A 129 16.24 -8.50 -18.04
CA GLY A 129 17.25 -9.42 -17.49
C GLY A 129 17.01 -9.77 -16.02
N SER A 130 17.97 -10.48 -15.40
CA SER A 130 17.96 -10.81 -13.97
C SER A 130 19.08 -10.06 -13.22
N GLY A 131 19.01 -10.04 -11.89
CA GLY A 131 20.02 -9.38 -11.06
C GLY A 131 19.99 -7.85 -11.14
N ARG A 132 21.18 -7.24 -11.01
CA ARG A 132 21.38 -5.79 -11.02
C ARG A 132 21.36 -5.26 -12.46
N ARG A 133 20.37 -4.42 -12.78
CA ARG A 133 20.08 -3.99 -14.16
C ARG A 133 20.50 -2.56 -14.38
N LYS A 134 20.76 -2.20 -15.63
CA LYS A 134 21.04 -0.81 -16.01
C LYS A 134 19.74 -0.01 -15.99
N LEU A 135 19.81 1.22 -15.51
CA LEU A 135 18.74 2.18 -15.54
C LEU A 135 18.82 2.98 -16.85
N THR A 136 17.72 3.02 -17.58
CA THR A 136 17.56 3.82 -18.79
C THR A 136 16.58 4.94 -18.52
N PHE A 137 16.96 6.15 -18.92
CA PHE A 137 16.13 7.34 -18.86
C PHE A 137 14.82 7.15 -19.64
N ILE A 138 13.72 7.68 -19.10
CA ILE A 138 12.43 7.78 -19.76
C ILE A 138 12.28 9.22 -20.26
N PRO A 139 12.19 9.44 -21.58
CA PRO A 139 11.99 10.76 -22.16
C PRO A 139 10.76 11.47 -21.58
N GLN A 140 10.92 12.75 -21.29
CA GLN A 140 9.84 13.67 -20.97
C GLN A 140 9.23 14.20 -22.27
N GLU A 141 7.92 14.43 -22.27
CA GLU A 141 7.24 15.16 -23.33
C GLU A 141 7.43 16.67 -23.14
N ALA A 142 6.90 17.50 -24.05
CA ALA A 142 7.04 18.96 -23.98
C ALA A 142 6.51 19.57 -22.66
N GLU A 143 5.47 18.96 -22.07
CA GLU A 143 4.86 19.35 -20.80
C GLU A 143 5.34 18.49 -19.61
N GLY A 144 6.37 17.66 -19.80
CA GLY A 144 6.91 16.76 -18.78
C GLY A 144 6.38 15.33 -18.89
N TYR A 145 6.14 14.68 -17.75
CA TYR A 145 5.62 13.30 -17.73
C TYR A 145 4.08 13.28 -17.75
N SER A 146 3.51 12.45 -18.63
CA SER A 146 2.08 12.14 -18.63
C SER A 146 1.81 10.74 -18.11
N VAL A 147 0.67 10.50 -17.45
CA VAL A 147 0.32 9.15 -16.98
C VAL A 147 0.15 8.17 -18.15
N LYS A 148 -0.27 8.67 -19.32
CA LYS A 148 -0.37 7.90 -20.57
C LYS A 148 0.99 7.40 -21.06
N ALA A 149 2.01 8.26 -21.07
CA ALA A 149 3.37 7.86 -21.41
C ALA A 149 3.96 6.88 -20.38
N LEU A 150 3.76 7.13 -19.09
CA LEU A 150 4.20 6.21 -18.03
C LEU A 150 3.50 4.85 -18.15
N ARG A 151 2.21 4.82 -18.50
CA ARG A 151 1.49 3.58 -18.76
C ARG A 151 2.14 2.76 -19.87
N ALA A 152 2.47 3.40 -20.99
CA ALA A 152 3.15 2.76 -22.11
C ALA A 152 4.54 2.22 -21.69
N ALA A 153 5.26 2.95 -20.84
CA ALA A 153 6.55 2.52 -20.31
C ALA A 153 6.47 1.45 -19.20
N SER A 154 5.30 1.26 -18.57
CA SER A 154 5.12 0.42 -17.36
C SER A 154 5.11 -1.09 -17.59
N ALA A 155 5.14 -1.54 -18.84
CA ALA A 155 4.97 -2.97 -19.20
C ALA A 155 3.72 -3.61 -18.54
N GLY A 156 2.59 -2.88 -18.55
CA GLY A 156 1.34 -3.32 -17.93
C GLY A 156 1.32 -3.22 -16.41
N GLY A 157 1.97 -2.19 -15.84
CA GLY A 157 2.04 -1.95 -14.40
C GLY A 157 3.07 -2.79 -13.64
N LYS A 158 3.84 -3.63 -14.34
CA LYS A 158 4.84 -4.52 -13.73
C LYS A 158 6.20 -3.85 -13.56
N ALA A 159 6.53 -2.86 -14.38
CA ALA A 159 7.78 -2.14 -14.28
C ALA A 159 7.79 -1.25 -13.02
N THR A 160 8.99 -1.03 -12.50
CA THR A 160 9.25 -0.03 -11.44
C THR A 160 9.98 1.15 -12.07
N PHE A 161 9.49 2.35 -11.79
CA PHE A 161 10.11 3.60 -12.15
C PHE A 161 11.03 4.06 -11.03
N TYR A 162 12.24 4.45 -11.39
CA TYR A 162 13.25 4.93 -10.46
C TYR A 162 13.32 6.45 -10.59
N ILE A 163 13.04 7.15 -9.50
CA ILE A 163 13.12 8.59 -9.38
C ILE A 163 14.59 8.91 -9.09
N VAL A 164 15.24 9.59 -10.04
CA VAL A 164 16.64 9.94 -9.99
C VAL A 164 16.74 11.45 -9.73
N PRO A 165 17.40 11.90 -8.65
CA PRO A 165 17.62 13.32 -8.40
C PRO A 165 18.64 13.91 -9.41
N LEU A 166 18.46 15.18 -9.75
CA LEU A 166 19.33 15.95 -10.64
C LEU A 166 20.42 16.72 -9.90
#